data_AF-A0A356L4Q8-F1
#
_entry.id   AF-A0A356L4Q8-F1
#
_cell.length_a   1.000
_cell.length_b   1.000
_cell.length_c   1.000
_cell.angle_alpha   90.00
_cell.angle_beta   90.00
_cell.angle_gamma   90.00
#
_symmetry.space_group_name_H-M   'P 1'
#
loop_
_entity.id
_entity.type
_entity.pdbx_description
1 polymer ?
#
loop_
_entity_poly.entity_id
_entity_poly.type
_entity_poly.pdbx_seq_one_letter_code
_entity_poly.pdbx_strand_id
1 'polypeptide(L)'
;MADKNRTNPIIKCSLINGNRIISIESEGEKSPRNVAVIQDGNQSVLFQANQLLTSEKVFETFGQSAEPSSIKYLVFYPTEFLPTDFMKVFGAHNLRPTIVTDAATAATWKEYSPEAEFFVIDETMQLELSPSHTLRFIRTPFFGSPNSFLAYDDTSHTIFSGDLFSCPRIPGTPDNDPLKTMAIAHERIFPSSDFLKPLIKALKKYEIDTIIPNFGPIIVKDDVRKTLDYLQTRFFYNSNILVKSSTKNRRIYDYVTLGNQVLAHLKSLYKREEILPIFQGTPITVDPETMEITGTLLPGYKLWNQLFEIIFNKKGPDWLVVLEPMVNKLSRTYNIKKPVVYQSSLITSKFENIALQSKVNYLQDNLDR
;
A
#
# COMPACT_ATOMS: atom_id res chain seq x y z
N MET A 1 -16.18 -13.34 -28.26
CA MET A 1 -16.61 -14.69 -27.84
C MET A 1 -16.89 -14.64 -26.35
N ALA A 2 -18.17 -14.59 -25.98
CA ALA A 2 -18.60 -14.55 -24.58
C ALA A 2 -18.40 -15.93 -23.95
N ASP A 3 -17.61 -15.98 -22.89
CA ASP A 3 -17.26 -17.19 -22.16
C ASP A 3 -18.49 -17.70 -21.38
N LYS A 4 -19.10 -18.78 -21.86
CA LYS A 4 -20.39 -19.32 -21.37
C LYS A 4 -20.26 -20.15 -20.07
N ASN A 5 -19.10 -20.21 -19.44
CA ASN A 5 -18.84 -21.04 -18.25
C ASN A 5 -18.55 -20.24 -16.97
N ARG A 6 -19.06 -19.02 -16.82
CA ARG A 6 -19.07 -18.34 -15.51
C ARG A 6 -20.32 -18.73 -14.73
N THR A 7 -20.16 -19.65 -13.80
CA THR A 7 -21.06 -19.87 -12.66
C THR A 7 -21.39 -18.54 -11.96
N ASN A 8 -22.61 -18.46 -11.40
CA ASN A 8 -23.08 -17.22 -10.77
C ASN A 8 -22.18 -16.85 -9.58
N PRO A 9 -21.80 -15.57 -9.41
CA PRO A 9 -21.03 -15.14 -8.25
C PRO A 9 -21.82 -15.38 -6.95
N ILE A 10 -21.10 -15.75 -5.89
CA ILE A 10 -21.63 -15.80 -4.53
C ILE A 10 -21.68 -14.36 -4.01
N ILE A 11 -22.86 -13.92 -3.60
CA ILE A 11 -23.07 -12.56 -3.11
C ILE A 11 -23.46 -12.66 -1.63
N LYS A 12 -22.66 -12.03 -0.76
CA LYS A 12 -22.90 -11.97 0.68
C LYS A 12 -23.24 -10.54 1.06
N CYS A 13 -24.36 -10.36 1.73
CA CYS A 13 -24.77 -9.08 2.28
C CYS A 13 -24.56 -9.10 3.78
N SER A 14 -23.90 -8.09 4.31
CA SER A 14 -23.63 -7.95 5.74
C SER A 14 -23.95 -6.53 6.21
N LEU A 15 -24.24 -6.38 7.49
CA LEU A 15 -24.41 -5.10 8.15
C LEU A 15 -23.28 -4.95 9.17
N ILE A 16 -22.40 -3.97 8.97
CA ILE A 16 -21.25 -3.72 9.84
C ILE A 16 -21.29 -2.25 10.24
N ASN A 17 -21.38 -1.98 11.55
CA ASN A 17 -21.46 -0.63 12.12
C ASN A 17 -22.56 0.25 11.46
N GLY A 18 -23.70 -0.35 11.09
CA GLY A 18 -24.80 0.34 10.40
C GLY A 18 -24.63 0.46 8.87
N ASN A 19 -23.46 0.11 8.33
CA ASN A 19 -23.19 0.13 6.90
C ASN A 19 -23.55 -1.20 6.25
N ARG A 20 -24.26 -1.14 5.13
CA ARG A 20 -24.60 -2.33 4.35
C ARG A 20 -23.46 -2.63 3.39
N ILE A 21 -22.88 -3.82 3.48
CA ILE A 21 -21.74 -4.23 2.68
C ILE A 21 -22.10 -5.46 1.87
N ILE A 22 -21.84 -5.37 0.58
CA ILE A 22 -22.06 -6.44 -0.39
C ILE A 22 -20.69 -6.93 -0.83
N SER A 23 -20.35 -8.15 -0.43
CA SER A 23 -19.14 -8.85 -0.86
C SER A 23 -19.49 -9.83 -1.96
N ILE A 24 -18.81 -9.67 -3.10
CA ILE A 24 -19.03 -10.46 -4.31
C ILE A 24 -17.82 -11.37 -4.50
N GLU A 25 -18.04 -12.69 -4.43
CA GLU A 25 -17.04 -13.73 -4.65
C GLU A 25 -17.38 -14.51 -5.92
N SER A 26 -16.58 -14.42 -6.99
CA SER A 26 -16.80 -15.26 -8.17
C SER A 26 -16.11 -16.62 -8.00
N GLU A 27 -16.62 -17.68 -8.62
CA GLU A 27 -15.99 -19.01 -8.51
C GLU A 27 -14.55 -18.96 -9.05
N GLY A 28 -13.58 -19.38 -8.22
CA GLY A 28 -12.15 -19.28 -8.50
C GLY A 28 -11.48 -17.95 -8.10
N GLU A 29 -12.24 -16.91 -7.74
CA GLU A 29 -11.70 -15.70 -7.11
C GLU A 29 -11.64 -15.87 -5.59
N LYS A 30 -10.43 -16.03 -5.05
CA LYS A 30 -10.19 -16.13 -3.59
C LYS A 30 -10.17 -14.77 -2.87
N SER A 31 -10.49 -13.68 -3.56
CA SER A 31 -10.50 -12.33 -2.99
C SER A 31 -11.84 -11.67 -3.31
N PRO A 32 -12.70 -11.42 -2.32
CA PRO A 32 -14.00 -10.79 -2.54
C PRO A 32 -13.83 -9.36 -3.06
N ARG A 33 -14.74 -8.93 -3.92
CA ARG A 33 -14.92 -7.50 -4.24
C ARG A 33 -15.95 -6.91 -3.30
N ASN A 34 -15.68 -5.75 -2.72
CA ASN A 34 -16.61 -5.12 -1.79
C ASN A 34 -17.28 -3.90 -2.42
N VAL A 35 -18.58 -3.78 -2.14
CA VAL A 35 -19.40 -2.60 -2.41
C VAL A 35 -20.04 -2.21 -1.09
N ALA A 36 -20.03 -0.93 -0.75
CA ALA A 36 -20.61 -0.47 0.50
C ALA A 36 -21.65 0.61 0.28
N VAL A 37 -22.68 0.58 1.13
CA VAL A 37 -23.78 1.55 1.15
C VAL A 37 -23.94 2.06 2.57
N ILE A 38 -23.83 3.38 2.72
CA ILE A 38 -24.27 4.09 3.92
C ILE A 38 -25.70 4.55 3.71
N GLN A 39 -26.57 4.30 4.68
CA GLN A 39 -27.92 4.85 4.72
C GLN A 39 -27.98 5.97 5.76
N ASP A 40 -28.46 7.14 5.35
CA ASP A 40 -28.69 8.29 6.21
C ASP A 40 -30.11 8.82 5.99
N GLY A 41 -31.05 8.39 6.82
CA GLY A 41 -32.48 8.66 6.61
C GLY A 41 -32.96 8.11 5.25
N ASN A 42 -33.45 9.00 4.37
CA ASN A 42 -34.00 8.63 3.06
C ASN A 42 -32.98 8.66 1.91
N GLN A 43 -31.72 9.00 2.21
CA GLN A 43 -30.64 9.07 1.22
C GLN A 43 -29.56 8.04 1.55
N SER A 44 -28.86 7.58 0.51
CA SER A 44 -27.73 6.69 0.66
C SER A 44 -26.53 7.11 -0.19
N VAL A 45 -25.36 6.66 0.28
CA VAL A 45 -24.07 6.87 -0.37
C VAL A 45 -23.52 5.51 -0.78
N LEU A 46 -23.24 5.37 -2.07
CA LEU A 46 -22.63 4.17 -2.63
C LEU A 46 -21.13 4.37 -2.80
N PHE A 47 -20.34 3.41 -2.35
CA PHE A 47 -18.89 3.36 -2.51
C PHE A 47 -18.48 2.17 -3.36
N GLN A 48 -17.37 2.30 -4.09
CA GLN A 48 -16.73 1.19 -4.81
C GLN A 48 -17.69 0.57 -5.85
N ALA A 49 -18.49 1.44 -6.50
CA ALA A 49 -19.59 1.03 -7.37
C ALA A 49 -19.10 0.33 -8.64
N ASN A 50 -17.84 0.58 -9.05
CA ASN A 50 -17.20 -0.12 -10.17
C ASN A 50 -17.19 -1.64 -10.00
N GLN A 51 -17.20 -2.16 -8.77
CA GLN A 51 -17.25 -3.60 -8.50
C GLN A 51 -18.59 -4.24 -8.90
N LEU A 52 -19.68 -3.46 -8.98
CA LEU A 52 -20.99 -3.92 -9.44
C LEU A 52 -21.03 -4.20 -10.94
N LEU A 53 -20.09 -3.64 -11.72
CA LEU A 53 -20.17 -3.51 -13.17
C LEU A 53 -19.56 -4.66 -13.95
N THR A 54 -19.35 -5.77 -13.24
CA THR A 54 -18.86 -6.99 -13.83
C THR A 54 -19.99 -7.81 -14.48
N SER A 55 -21.27 -7.59 -14.10
CA SER A 55 -22.46 -8.16 -14.78
C SER A 55 -23.79 -7.52 -14.32
N GLU A 56 -24.80 -7.45 -15.20
CA GLU A 56 -26.16 -6.97 -14.86
C GLU A 56 -26.76 -7.71 -13.64
N LYS A 57 -26.52 -9.01 -13.53
CA LYS A 57 -26.95 -9.85 -12.39
C LYS A 57 -26.45 -9.35 -11.02
N VAL A 58 -25.24 -8.79 -10.98
CA VAL A 58 -24.67 -8.25 -9.73
C VAL A 58 -25.41 -6.97 -9.33
N PHE A 59 -25.81 -6.15 -10.29
CA PHE A 59 -26.63 -4.96 -10.05
C PHE A 59 -28.07 -5.33 -9.64
N GLU A 60 -28.68 -6.34 -10.26
CA GLU A 60 -29.99 -6.86 -9.85
C GLU A 60 -29.95 -7.38 -8.40
N THR A 61 -28.89 -8.11 -8.04
CA THR A 61 -28.72 -8.63 -6.67
C THR A 61 -28.44 -7.50 -5.67
N PHE A 62 -27.72 -6.46 -6.10
CA PHE A 62 -27.60 -5.23 -5.33
C PHE A 62 -28.99 -4.62 -5.05
N GLY A 63 -29.87 -4.52 -6.06
CA GLY A 63 -31.22 -4.00 -5.87
C GLY A 63 -32.15 -4.84 -4.99
N GLN A 64 -31.88 -6.14 -4.87
CA GLN A 64 -32.59 -7.00 -3.90
C GLN A 64 -32.08 -6.80 -2.46
N SER A 65 -30.82 -6.41 -2.31
CA SER A 65 -30.14 -6.33 -1.00
C SER A 65 -30.06 -4.92 -0.44
N ALA A 66 -30.14 -3.88 -1.28
CA ALA A 66 -30.15 -2.47 -0.94
C ALA A 66 -31.21 -1.76 -1.78
N GLU A 67 -31.94 -0.81 -1.21
CA GLU A 67 -33.01 -0.10 -1.93
C GLU A 67 -32.39 0.94 -2.88
N PRO A 68 -32.33 0.69 -4.21
CA PRO A 68 -31.53 1.52 -5.11
C PRO A 68 -32.09 2.93 -5.25
N SER A 69 -33.42 3.08 -5.08
CA SER A 69 -34.17 4.34 -5.08
C SER A 69 -33.65 5.38 -4.09
N SER A 70 -32.90 4.96 -3.05
CA SER A 70 -32.35 5.86 -2.04
C SER A 70 -30.97 6.44 -2.39
N ILE A 71 -30.30 5.94 -3.44
CA ILE A 71 -28.91 6.31 -3.75
C ILE A 71 -28.85 7.74 -4.28
N LYS A 72 -28.40 8.64 -3.41
CA LYS A 72 -28.23 10.06 -3.72
C LYS A 72 -26.80 10.37 -4.15
N TYR A 73 -25.82 9.73 -3.53
CA TYR A 73 -24.40 9.99 -3.80
C TYR A 73 -23.69 8.72 -4.23
N LEU A 74 -22.73 8.88 -5.13
CA LEU A 74 -21.78 7.85 -5.53
C LEU A 74 -20.37 8.38 -5.35
N VAL A 75 -19.60 7.80 -4.43
CA VAL A 75 -18.19 8.15 -4.26
C VAL A 75 -17.37 7.41 -5.31
N PHE A 76 -16.70 8.19 -6.16
CA PHE A 76 -15.94 7.69 -7.29
C PHE A 76 -14.46 8.02 -7.13
N TYR A 77 -13.63 6.99 -7.02
CA TYR A 77 -12.19 7.17 -6.80
C TYR A 77 -11.45 7.37 -8.13
N PRO A 78 -10.36 8.17 -8.16
CA PRO A 78 -9.66 8.48 -9.42
C PRO A 78 -8.99 7.26 -10.10
N THR A 79 -8.79 6.16 -9.35
CA THR A 79 -8.23 4.92 -9.87
C THR A 79 -9.28 4.01 -10.51
N GLU A 80 -10.55 4.33 -10.30
CA GLU A 80 -11.65 3.55 -10.83
C GLU A 80 -11.96 3.94 -12.27
N PHE A 81 -12.57 2.99 -12.98
CA PHE A 81 -13.10 3.20 -14.31
C PHE A 81 -14.61 2.91 -14.25
N LEU A 82 -15.43 3.88 -14.64
CA LEU A 82 -16.84 3.62 -14.94
C LEU A 82 -16.92 3.26 -16.42
N PRO A 83 -17.51 2.13 -16.82
CA PRO A 83 -17.95 1.95 -18.19
C PRO A 83 -18.95 3.06 -18.55
N THR A 84 -18.98 3.52 -19.80
CA THR A 84 -19.97 4.51 -20.27
C THR A 84 -21.42 4.02 -20.12
N ASP A 85 -21.64 2.71 -20.08
CA ASP A 85 -22.95 2.11 -19.80
C ASP A 85 -23.35 2.18 -18.32
N PHE A 86 -22.45 2.59 -17.42
CA PHE A 86 -22.72 2.68 -15.99
C PHE A 86 -23.90 3.59 -15.66
N MET A 87 -23.90 4.80 -16.22
CA MET A 87 -24.99 5.76 -16.02
C MET A 87 -26.30 5.31 -16.68
N LYS A 88 -26.21 4.44 -17.71
CA LYS A 88 -27.39 3.81 -18.31
C LYS A 88 -28.01 2.78 -17.37
N VAL A 89 -27.20 1.99 -16.65
CA VAL A 89 -27.71 1.05 -15.64
C VAL A 89 -28.47 1.80 -14.55
N PHE A 90 -27.88 2.84 -13.94
CA PHE A 90 -28.60 3.67 -12.97
C PHE A 90 -29.85 4.31 -13.59
N GLY A 91 -29.76 4.81 -14.83
CA GLY A 91 -30.89 5.40 -15.54
C GLY A 91 -32.05 4.46 -15.84
N ALA A 92 -31.78 3.18 -16.14
CA ALA A 92 -32.80 2.17 -16.34
C ALA A 92 -33.63 1.93 -15.05
N HIS A 93 -33.07 2.25 -13.89
CA HIS A 93 -33.72 2.20 -12.59
C HIS A 93 -34.21 3.57 -12.09
N ASN A 94 -34.29 4.58 -12.96
CA ASN A 94 -34.63 5.97 -12.62
C ASN A 94 -33.73 6.60 -11.54
N LEU A 95 -32.46 6.20 -11.48
CA LEU A 95 -31.47 6.73 -10.57
C LEU A 95 -30.54 7.74 -11.27
N ARG A 96 -30.24 8.82 -10.54
CA ARG A 96 -29.36 9.91 -10.97
C ARG A 96 -28.50 10.36 -9.77
N PRO A 97 -27.59 9.51 -9.27
CA PRO A 97 -26.76 9.89 -8.14
C PRO A 97 -25.79 11.01 -8.52
N THR A 98 -25.53 11.92 -7.59
CA THR A 98 -24.44 12.89 -7.69
C THR A 98 -23.11 12.17 -7.47
N ILE A 99 -22.19 12.28 -8.42
CA ILE A 99 -20.85 11.67 -8.36
C ILE A 99 -19.93 12.54 -7.50
N VAL A 100 -19.41 11.98 -6.42
CA VAL A 100 -18.51 12.63 -5.47
C VAL A 100 -17.08 12.23 -5.80
N THR A 101 -16.25 13.18 -6.25
CA THR A 101 -14.87 12.90 -6.69
C THR A 101 -13.98 14.16 -6.70
N ASP A 102 -12.71 14.04 -7.10
CA ASP A 102 -11.80 15.18 -7.21
C ASP A 102 -12.02 15.99 -8.50
N ALA A 103 -11.50 17.22 -8.54
CA ALA A 103 -11.71 18.14 -9.65
C ALA A 103 -11.20 17.61 -11.00
N ALA A 104 -10.06 16.92 -11.04
CA ALA A 104 -9.50 16.41 -12.28
C ALA A 104 -10.35 15.25 -12.82
N THR A 105 -10.73 14.31 -11.94
CA THR A 105 -11.61 13.19 -12.30
C THR A 105 -12.98 13.69 -12.76
N ALA A 106 -13.58 14.67 -12.07
CA ALA A 106 -14.84 15.28 -12.48
C ALA A 106 -14.75 15.96 -13.86
N ALA A 107 -13.68 16.72 -14.12
CA ALA A 107 -13.47 17.36 -15.41
C ALA A 107 -13.38 16.34 -16.56
N THR A 108 -12.60 15.27 -16.37
CA THR A 108 -12.50 14.17 -17.34
C THR A 108 -13.85 13.49 -17.56
N TRP A 109 -14.57 13.15 -16.49
CA TRP A 109 -15.82 12.41 -16.59
C TRP A 109 -16.99 13.22 -17.16
N LYS A 110 -16.98 14.54 -16.97
CA LYS A 110 -17.99 15.42 -17.55
C LYS A 110 -17.95 15.43 -19.08
N GLU A 111 -16.80 15.14 -19.69
CA GLU A 111 -16.69 14.97 -21.15
C GLU A 111 -17.35 13.66 -21.64
N TYR A 112 -17.28 12.59 -20.83
CA TYR A 112 -17.84 11.28 -21.17
C TYR A 112 -19.31 11.10 -20.78
N SER A 113 -19.78 11.82 -19.76
CA SER A 113 -21.16 11.79 -19.27
C SER A 113 -21.63 13.20 -18.89
N PRO A 114 -21.95 14.05 -19.89
CA PRO A 114 -22.33 15.45 -19.68
C PRO A 114 -23.57 15.67 -18.81
N GLU A 115 -24.44 14.66 -18.74
CA GLU A 115 -25.67 14.63 -17.95
C GLU A 115 -25.45 14.26 -16.48
N ALA A 116 -24.27 13.78 -16.11
CA ALA A 116 -23.96 13.42 -14.73
C ALA A 116 -23.75 14.66 -13.87
N GLU A 117 -24.30 14.64 -12.66
CA GLU A 117 -24.03 15.66 -11.65
C GLU A 117 -22.78 15.30 -10.85
N PHE A 118 -21.96 16.30 -10.54
CA PHE A 118 -20.72 16.11 -9.79
C PHE A 118 -20.69 16.99 -8.55
N PHE A 119 -20.36 16.38 -7.42
CA PHE A 119 -19.87 17.05 -6.22
C PHE A 119 -18.34 16.96 -6.24
N VAL A 120 -17.67 18.09 -6.46
CA VAL A 120 -16.22 18.15 -6.46
C VAL A 120 -15.73 18.34 -5.03
N ILE A 121 -14.92 17.40 -4.55
CA ILE A 121 -14.29 17.50 -3.22
C ILE A 121 -13.37 18.72 -3.22
N ASP A 122 -13.69 19.67 -2.36
CA ASP A 122 -12.96 20.92 -2.20
C ASP A 122 -11.98 20.87 -1.01
N GLU A 123 -11.48 22.03 -0.61
CA GLU A 123 -10.52 22.15 0.49
C GLU A 123 -11.13 21.87 1.88
N THR A 124 -12.47 21.83 2.02
CA THR A 124 -13.11 21.39 3.26
C THR A 124 -12.95 19.88 3.46
N MET A 125 -12.72 19.14 2.36
CA MET A 125 -12.55 17.69 2.35
C MET A 125 -13.70 16.96 3.05
N GLN A 126 -14.93 17.45 2.91
CA GLN A 126 -16.10 16.91 3.59
C GLN A 126 -17.33 16.86 2.69
N LEU A 127 -18.23 15.93 2.99
CA LEU A 127 -19.59 15.87 2.48
C LEU A 127 -20.53 15.69 3.67
N GLU A 128 -21.35 16.70 3.94
CA GLU A 128 -22.41 16.62 4.94
C GLU A 128 -23.61 15.87 4.36
N LEU A 129 -23.95 14.73 4.94
CA LEU A 129 -25.16 13.98 4.58
C LEU A 129 -26.36 14.56 5.34
N SER A 130 -26.21 14.69 6.66
CA SER A 130 -27.17 15.34 7.56
C SER A 130 -26.42 16.12 8.65
N PRO A 131 -27.12 16.93 9.47
CA PRO A 131 -26.47 17.73 10.52
C PRO A 131 -25.65 16.93 11.54
N SER A 132 -25.86 15.62 11.64
CA SER A 132 -25.14 14.72 12.55
C SER A 132 -24.32 13.66 11.82
N HIS A 133 -24.20 13.71 10.49
CA HIS A 133 -23.55 12.68 9.69
C HIS A 133 -22.72 13.32 8.58
N THR A 134 -21.41 13.25 8.76
CA THR A 134 -20.43 13.83 7.83
C THR A 134 -19.47 12.76 7.35
N LEU A 135 -19.25 12.73 6.04
CA LEU A 135 -18.16 11.98 5.43
C LEU A 135 -16.95 12.91 5.27
N ARG A 136 -15.80 12.47 5.78
CA ARG A 136 -14.52 13.17 5.57
C ARG A 136 -13.70 12.47 4.51
N PHE A 137 -13.08 13.24 3.64
CA PHE A 137 -12.14 12.74 2.64
C PHE A 137 -10.71 12.95 3.13
N ILE A 138 -9.86 11.93 3.00
CA ILE A 138 -8.45 12.00 3.39
C ILE A 138 -7.61 11.82 2.12
N ARG A 139 -6.76 12.80 1.82
CA ARG A 139 -5.88 12.73 0.64
C ARG A 139 -4.87 11.59 0.79
N THR A 140 -4.74 10.79 -0.27
CA THR A 140 -3.81 9.66 -0.39
C THR A 140 -3.01 9.80 -1.69
N PRO A 141 -2.25 10.90 -1.87
CA PRO A 141 -1.59 11.17 -3.14
C PRO A 141 -0.64 10.03 -3.52
N PHE A 142 -0.67 9.66 -4.79
CA PHE A 142 0.11 8.58 -5.41
C PHE A 142 -0.30 7.16 -5.01
N PHE A 143 -1.39 6.98 -4.26
CA PHE A 143 -2.06 5.69 -4.10
C PHE A 143 -3.00 5.45 -5.29
N GLY A 144 -2.39 5.19 -6.44
CA GLY A 144 -3.02 4.96 -7.74
C GLY A 144 -3.24 6.21 -8.60
N SER A 145 -3.41 7.40 -8.00
CA SER A 145 -3.47 8.69 -8.70
C SER A 145 -2.87 9.81 -7.82
N PRO A 146 -2.31 10.89 -8.39
CA PRO A 146 -1.89 12.08 -7.64
C PRO A 146 -3.02 12.69 -6.78
N ASN A 147 -4.27 12.55 -7.22
CA ASN A 147 -5.45 13.10 -6.56
C ASN A 147 -6.24 12.06 -5.77
N SER A 148 -5.68 10.86 -5.56
CA SER A 148 -6.34 9.82 -4.78
C SER A 148 -6.74 10.30 -3.38
N PHE A 149 -7.86 9.77 -2.91
CA PHE A 149 -8.38 9.99 -1.58
C PHE A 149 -9.05 8.72 -1.05
N LEU A 150 -9.34 8.70 0.24
CA LEU A 150 -10.24 7.73 0.86
C LEU A 150 -11.38 8.47 1.58
N ALA A 151 -12.48 7.78 1.84
CA ALA A 151 -13.58 8.33 2.63
C ALA A 151 -13.58 7.73 4.05
N TYR A 152 -13.85 8.57 5.04
CA TYR A 152 -14.00 8.21 6.44
C TYR A 152 -15.38 8.68 6.91
N ASP A 153 -16.20 7.75 7.39
CA ASP A 153 -17.46 8.06 8.05
C ASP A 153 -17.25 8.23 9.55
N ASP A 154 -17.57 9.43 10.05
CA ASP A 154 -17.49 9.80 11.45
C ASP A 154 -18.47 9.04 12.34
N THR A 155 -19.60 8.61 11.79
CA THR A 155 -20.69 7.97 12.54
C THR A 155 -20.37 6.52 12.86
N SER A 156 -19.90 5.78 11.86
CA SER A 156 -19.58 4.35 11.98
C SER A 156 -18.10 4.05 12.22
N HIS A 157 -17.25 5.08 12.23
CA HIS A 157 -15.79 4.97 12.29
C HIS A 157 -15.23 4.05 11.19
N THR A 158 -15.80 4.14 9.99
CA THR A 158 -15.46 3.26 8.86
C THR A 158 -14.67 4.01 7.81
N ILE A 159 -13.58 3.40 7.34
CA ILE A 159 -12.83 3.85 6.17
C ILE A 159 -13.26 3.05 4.94
N PHE A 160 -13.60 3.74 3.86
CA PHE A 160 -13.72 3.19 2.51
C PHE A 160 -12.45 3.56 1.75
N SER A 161 -11.61 2.57 1.48
CA SER A 161 -10.20 2.82 1.11
C SER A 161 -9.86 2.60 -0.35
N GLY A 162 -10.81 2.12 -1.15
CA GLY A 162 -10.56 1.75 -2.55
C GLY A 162 -9.39 0.76 -2.64
N ASP A 163 -8.37 1.08 -3.44
CA ASP A 163 -7.22 0.19 -3.63
C ASP A 163 -6.26 0.15 -2.44
N LEU A 164 -6.28 1.15 -1.56
CA LEU A 164 -5.51 1.10 -0.32
C LEU A 164 -6.10 0.02 0.60
N PHE A 165 -5.25 -0.73 1.30
CA PHE A 165 -5.63 -1.93 2.06
C PHE A 165 -6.23 -3.07 1.24
N SER A 166 -6.31 -2.95 -0.10
CA SER A 166 -6.79 -4.04 -0.94
C SER A 166 -5.80 -5.22 -0.98
N CYS A 167 -6.39 -6.40 -1.09
CA CYS A 167 -5.72 -7.69 -1.20
C CYS A 167 -6.21 -8.43 -2.45
N PRO A 168 -5.98 -7.90 -3.67
CA PRO A 168 -6.38 -8.58 -4.90
C PRO A 168 -5.63 -9.92 -5.02
N ARG A 169 -6.25 -10.91 -5.68
CA ARG A 169 -5.59 -12.18 -5.93
C ARG A 169 -4.38 -11.97 -6.83
N ILE A 170 -3.21 -12.38 -6.36
CA ILE A 170 -1.97 -12.32 -7.11
C ILE A 170 -1.51 -13.75 -7.41
N PRO A 171 -1.37 -14.17 -8.68
CA PRO A 171 -0.82 -15.47 -9.00
C PRO A 171 0.56 -15.67 -8.35
N GLY A 172 0.71 -16.77 -7.60
CA GLY A 172 1.96 -17.15 -6.92
C GLY A 172 2.15 -16.61 -5.49
N THR A 173 1.15 -15.93 -4.90
CA THR A 173 1.18 -15.58 -3.46
C THR A 173 0.60 -16.71 -2.60
N PRO A 174 1.11 -16.95 -1.38
CA PRO A 174 0.54 -17.93 -0.47
C PRO A 174 -0.92 -17.57 -0.14
N ASP A 175 -1.84 -18.49 -0.38
CA ASP A 175 -3.29 -18.24 -0.27
C ASP A 175 -3.78 -17.97 1.17
N ASN A 176 -2.93 -18.15 2.20
CA ASN A 176 -3.41 -18.33 3.58
C ASN A 176 -3.15 -17.14 4.54
N ASP A 177 -2.59 -16.02 4.09
CA ASP A 177 -2.31 -14.87 4.98
C ASP A 177 -2.71 -13.53 4.33
N PRO A 178 -3.90 -12.99 4.66
CA PRO A 178 -4.40 -11.76 4.08
C PRO A 178 -3.48 -10.55 4.30
N LEU A 179 -2.81 -10.45 5.45
CA LEU A 179 -1.90 -9.33 5.73
C LEU A 179 -0.65 -9.40 4.85
N LYS A 180 -0.09 -10.61 4.65
CA LYS A 180 1.03 -10.79 3.70
C LYS A 180 0.62 -10.51 2.27
N THR A 181 -0.54 -11.00 1.83
CA THR A 181 -1.02 -10.79 0.46
C THR A 181 -1.31 -9.31 0.21
N MET A 182 -1.93 -8.61 1.17
CA MET A 182 -2.12 -7.16 1.14
C MET A 182 -0.78 -6.44 1.00
N ALA A 183 0.23 -6.75 1.81
CA ALA A 183 1.55 -6.13 1.68
C ALA A 183 2.17 -6.38 0.31
N ILE A 184 2.13 -7.61 -0.22
CA ILE A 184 2.65 -7.91 -1.56
C ILE A 184 1.91 -7.11 -2.64
N ALA A 185 0.60 -6.92 -2.52
CA ALA A 185 -0.17 -6.09 -3.43
C ALA A 185 0.26 -4.62 -3.36
N HIS A 186 0.44 -4.08 -2.15
CA HIS A 186 0.91 -2.71 -1.94
C HIS A 186 2.30 -2.49 -2.54
N GLU A 187 3.20 -3.46 -2.38
CA GLU A 187 4.54 -3.42 -2.97
C GLU A 187 4.53 -3.39 -4.51
N ARG A 188 3.48 -3.93 -5.15
CA ARG A 188 3.35 -4.00 -6.62
C ARG A 188 2.56 -2.86 -7.23
N ILE A 189 1.65 -2.25 -6.48
CA ILE A 189 0.73 -1.23 -6.99
C ILE A 189 1.22 0.18 -6.63
N PHE A 190 1.80 0.36 -5.44
CA PHE A 190 2.15 1.68 -4.93
C PHE A 190 3.63 2.01 -5.13
N PRO A 191 3.99 3.27 -5.40
CA PRO A 191 5.35 3.65 -5.79
C PRO A 191 6.40 3.43 -4.69
N SER A 192 6.06 3.72 -3.43
CA SER A 192 7.00 3.56 -2.31
C SER A 192 6.29 3.55 -0.96
N SER A 193 6.87 2.86 0.00
CA SER A 193 6.50 2.92 1.41
C SER A 193 6.66 4.32 2.04
N ASP A 194 7.40 5.23 1.39
CA ASP A 194 7.59 6.61 1.87
C ASP A 194 6.31 7.45 1.75
N PHE A 195 5.42 7.12 0.82
CA PHE A 195 4.07 7.70 0.77
C PHE A 195 3.12 7.02 1.76
N LEU A 196 3.35 5.73 2.06
CA LEU A 196 2.46 4.93 2.90
C LEU A 196 2.64 5.26 4.37
N LYS A 197 3.88 5.39 4.85
CA LYS A 197 4.15 5.60 6.28
C LYS A 197 3.55 6.89 6.85
N PRO A 198 3.66 8.07 6.18
CA PRO A 198 3.02 9.28 6.65
C PRO A 198 1.50 9.14 6.70
N LEU A 199 0.90 8.50 5.69
CA LEU A 199 -0.53 8.24 5.64
C LEU A 199 -0.97 7.33 6.79
N ILE A 200 -0.31 6.19 7.02
CA ILE A 200 -0.61 5.29 8.13
C ILE A 200 -0.43 6.00 9.49
N LYS A 201 0.59 6.85 9.64
CA LYS A 201 0.78 7.67 10.84
C LYS A 201 -0.37 8.66 11.06
N ALA A 202 -0.93 9.22 9.99
CA ALA A 202 -2.10 10.08 10.06
C ALA A 202 -3.37 9.29 10.42
N LEU A 203 -3.62 8.16 9.76
CA LEU A 203 -4.78 7.30 10.02
C LEU A 203 -4.83 6.78 11.46
N LYS A 204 -3.68 6.54 12.09
CA LYS A 204 -3.61 6.14 13.52
C LYS A 204 -4.14 7.19 14.51
N LYS A 205 -4.42 8.41 14.06
CA LYS A 205 -5.04 9.46 14.88
C LYS A 205 -6.57 9.44 14.83
N TYR A 206 -7.15 8.67 13.90
CA TYR A 206 -8.59 8.49 13.78
C TYR A 206 -9.02 7.29 14.62
N GLU A 207 -10.24 7.37 15.16
CA GLU A 207 -10.93 6.20 15.67
C GLU A 207 -11.44 5.40 14.47
N ILE A 208 -10.95 4.18 14.29
CA ILE A 208 -11.26 3.36 13.11
C ILE A 208 -11.70 1.99 13.60
N ASP A 209 -12.97 1.68 13.37
CA ASP A 209 -13.57 0.41 13.72
C ASP A 209 -13.62 -0.55 12.54
N THR A 210 -13.61 -0.04 11.31
CA THR A 210 -13.66 -0.88 10.11
C THR A 210 -12.93 -0.22 8.95
N ILE A 211 -12.20 -1.02 8.16
CA ILE A 211 -11.67 -0.61 6.85
C ILE A 211 -12.25 -1.53 5.79
N ILE A 212 -12.89 -0.94 4.79
CA ILE A 212 -13.51 -1.62 3.65
C ILE A 212 -12.68 -1.29 2.41
N PRO A 213 -11.87 -2.25 1.90
CA PRO A 213 -11.12 -2.08 0.65
C PRO A 213 -11.95 -2.50 -0.57
N ASN A 214 -11.48 -2.17 -1.78
CA ASN A 214 -12.01 -2.67 -3.05
C ASN A 214 -11.97 -4.20 -3.14
N PHE A 215 -10.83 -4.78 -2.78
CA PHE A 215 -10.58 -6.22 -2.89
C PHE A 215 -10.10 -6.80 -1.56
N GLY A 216 -10.57 -8.00 -1.24
CA GLY A 216 -10.13 -8.76 -0.09
C GLY A 216 -11.00 -8.57 1.15
N PRO A 217 -10.56 -9.13 2.29
CA PRO A 217 -11.37 -9.13 3.50
C PRO A 217 -11.55 -7.71 4.07
N ILE A 218 -12.72 -7.48 4.65
CA ILE A 218 -12.99 -6.31 5.48
C ILE A 218 -12.15 -6.42 6.75
N ILE A 219 -11.46 -5.34 7.12
CA ILE A 219 -10.62 -5.29 8.33
C ILE A 219 -11.48 -4.76 9.47
N VAL A 220 -11.79 -5.62 10.42
CA VAL A 220 -12.60 -5.28 11.61
C VAL A 220 -11.74 -4.71 12.74
N LYS A 221 -12.37 -4.04 13.71
CA LYS A 221 -11.77 -3.25 14.79
C LYS A 221 -10.51 -3.88 15.42
N ASP A 222 -10.60 -5.16 15.77
CA ASP A 222 -9.52 -5.91 16.42
C ASP A 222 -8.28 -6.07 15.52
N ASP A 223 -8.46 -6.09 14.20
CA ASP A 223 -7.38 -6.23 13.22
C ASP A 223 -6.92 -4.89 12.62
N VAL A 224 -7.66 -3.80 12.80
CA VAL A 224 -7.31 -2.47 12.26
C VAL A 224 -5.91 -2.07 12.73
N ARG A 225 -5.68 -2.08 14.03
CA ARG A 225 -4.40 -1.61 14.59
C ARG A 225 -3.23 -2.45 14.12
N LYS A 226 -3.40 -3.78 14.17
CA LYS A 226 -2.45 -4.77 13.68
C LYS A 226 -2.12 -4.57 12.21
N THR A 227 -3.12 -4.29 11.37
CA THR A 227 -2.95 -4.03 9.93
C THR A 227 -2.14 -2.76 9.70
N LEU A 228 -2.48 -1.66 10.38
CA LEU A 228 -1.77 -0.39 10.27
C LEU A 228 -0.31 -0.53 10.74
N ASP A 229 -0.06 -1.17 11.89
CA ASP A 229 1.29 -1.44 12.40
C ASP A 229 2.08 -2.31 11.40
N TYR A 230 1.46 -3.38 10.90
CA TYR A 230 2.10 -4.28 9.93
C TYR A 230 2.54 -3.55 8.66
N LEU A 231 1.67 -2.74 8.04
CA LEU A 231 2.00 -1.99 6.83
C LEU A 231 3.02 -0.87 7.07
N GLN A 232 2.99 -0.20 8.23
CA GLN A 232 3.95 0.86 8.54
C GLN A 232 5.39 0.35 8.62
N THR A 233 5.59 -0.88 9.09
CA THR A 233 6.93 -1.50 9.18
C THR A 233 7.47 -1.98 7.83
N ARG A 234 6.65 -1.95 6.76
CA ARG A 234 7.08 -2.38 5.42
C ARG A 234 7.94 -1.31 4.77
N PHE A 235 8.98 -1.79 4.11
CA PHE A 235 9.87 -0.98 3.27
C PHE A 235 9.86 -1.58 1.88
N PHE A 236 9.37 -0.79 0.93
CA PHE A 236 9.34 -1.13 -0.48
C PHE A 236 9.47 0.13 -1.32
N TYR A 237 10.02 -0.08 -2.50
CA TYR A 237 10.16 0.89 -3.57
C TYR A 237 9.75 0.11 -4.81
N ASN A 238 8.58 0.42 -5.36
CA ASN A 238 8.06 -0.21 -6.56
C ASN A 238 8.76 0.39 -7.78
N SER A 239 10.07 0.19 -7.78
CA SER A 239 10.95 0.53 -8.86
C SER A 239 11.51 -0.78 -9.39
N ASN A 240 10.99 -1.21 -10.54
CA ASN A 240 11.70 -2.16 -11.41
C ASN A 240 13.07 -1.60 -11.87
N ILE A 241 13.39 -0.35 -11.52
CA ILE A 241 14.65 0.38 -11.76
C ILE A 241 15.87 -0.37 -11.22
N LEU A 242 15.72 -1.22 -10.20
CA LEU A 242 16.84 -2.01 -9.67
C LEU A 242 17.34 -3.09 -10.65
N VAL A 243 16.58 -3.44 -11.69
CA VAL A 243 16.99 -4.39 -12.73
C VAL A 243 17.09 -3.64 -14.07
N LYS A 244 18.31 -3.29 -14.49
CA LYS A 244 18.56 -2.58 -15.76
C LYS A 244 18.18 -3.42 -17.00
N SER A 245 18.27 -4.76 -16.89
CA SER A 245 17.70 -5.71 -17.86
C SER A 245 17.70 -7.15 -17.32
N SER A 246 16.83 -7.99 -17.87
CA SER A 246 16.75 -9.44 -17.57
C SER A 246 16.74 -10.22 -18.88
N THR A 247 17.86 -10.85 -19.24
CA THR A 247 17.89 -11.88 -20.30
C THR A 247 17.86 -13.27 -19.68
N LYS A 248 17.56 -14.30 -20.50
CA LYS A 248 17.34 -15.71 -20.08
C LYS A 248 18.36 -16.25 -19.05
N ASN A 249 19.59 -15.72 -19.01
CA ASN A 249 20.66 -16.18 -18.12
C ASN A 249 21.31 -15.09 -17.22
N ARG A 250 20.83 -13.84 -17.15
CA ARG A 250 21.47 -12.82 -16.28
C ARG A 250 20.56 -11.64 -15.91
N ARG A 251 20.51 -11.30 -14.61
CA ARG A 251 19.94 -10.05 -14.08
C ARG A 251 21.06 -9.01 -13.92
N ILE A 252 20.85 -7.80 -14.44
CA ILE A 252 21.76 -6.65 -14.25
C ILE A 252 21.15 -5.73 -13.20
N TYR A 253 21.83 -5.54 -12.06
CA TYR A 253 21.31 -4.72 -10.96
C TYR A 253 21.85 -3.28 -10.98
N ASP A 254 21.03 -2.34 -10.51
CA ASP A 254 21.47 -0.96 -10.25
C ASP A 254 22.06 -0.80 -8.84
N TYR A 255 23.36 -1.08 -8.73
CA TYR A 255 24.06 -1.07 -7.45
C TYR A 255 24.26 0.32 -6.83
N VAL A 256 24.10 1.39 -7.62
CA VAL A 256 24.09 2.76 -7.10
C VAL A 256 22.85 2.98 -6.24
N THR A 257 21.67 2.63 -6.77
CA THR A 257 20.41 2.70 -6.03
C THR A 257 20.43 1.81 -4.78
N LEU A 258 20.99 0.59 -4.87
CA LEU A 258 21.17 -0.27 -3.70
C LEU A 258 22.09 0.35 -2.65
N GLY A 259 23.18 0.99 -3.09
CA GLY A 259 24.09 1.72 -2.20
C GLY A 259 23.40 2.90 -1.52
N ASN A 260 22.58 3.66 -2.24
CA ASN A 260 21.80 4.77 -1.69
C ASN A 260 20.80 4.29 -0.62
N GLN A 261 20.19 3.12 -0.80
CA GLN A 261 19.33 2.52 0.24
C GLN A 261 20.13 2.21 1.51
N VAL A 262 21.35 1.69 1.39
CA VAL A 262 22.24 1.44 2.54
C VAL A 262 22.61 2.75 3.24
N LEU A 263 22.97 3.79 2.48
CA LEU A 263 23.28 5.11 3.04
C LEU A 263 22.07 5.75 3.74
N ALA A 264 20.88 5.61 3.17
CA ALA A 264 19.63 6.06 3.79
C ALA A 264 19.35 5.33 5.11
N HIS A 265 19.61 4.02 5.16
CA HIS A 265 19.46 3.26 6.40
C HIS A 265 20.49 3.69 7.46
N LEU A 266 21.75 3.90 7.08
CA LEU A 266 22.77 4.44 8.00
C LEU A 266 22.37 5.83 8.51
N LYS A 267 21.88 6.71 7.64
CA LYS A 267 21.38 8.05 8.00
C LYS A 267 20.23 8.01 9.01
N SER A 268 19.45 6.93 9.04
CA SER A 268 18.38 6.73 10.01
C SER A 268 18.88 6.34 11.42
N LEU A 269 20.16 5.95 11.54
CA LEU A 269 20.75 5.38 12.75
C LEU A 269 21.91 6.20 13.30
N TYR A 270 22.66 6.88 12.43
CA TYR A 270 23.85 7.65 12.78
C TYR A 270 23.76 9.05 12.20
N LYS A 271 24.50 10.00 12.81
CA LYS A 271 24.53 11.38 12.31
C LYS A 271 25.36 11.49 11.04
N ARG A 272 25.08 12.51 10.21
CA ARG A 272 25.76 12.70 8.91
C ARG A 272 27.26 12.87 9.07
N GLU A 273 27.66 13.56 10.13
CA GLU A 273 29.05 13.85 10.49
C GLU A 273 29.83 12.57 10.83
N GLU A 274 29.13 11.49 11.17
CA GLU A 274 29.75 10.18 11.43
C GLU A 274 29.88 9.33 10.16
N ILE A 275 28.99 9.54 9.19
CA ILE A 275 28.88 8.74 7.96
C ILE A 275 29.75 9.32 6.85
N LEU A 276 29.66 10.63 6.58
CA LEU A 276 30.37 11.26 5.46
C LEU A 276 31.90 11.04 5.48
N PRO A 277 32.60 11.13 6.63
CA PRO A 277 34.05 10.90 6.68
C PRO A 277 34.48 9.49 6.27
N ILE A 278 33.57 8.50 6.31
CA ILE A 278 33.85 7.11 5.92
C ILE A 278 34.21 7.03 4.44
N PHE A 279 33.56 7.86 3.61
CA PHE A 279 33.69 7.83 2.16
C PHE A 279 34.75 8.80 1.61
N GLN A 280 35.31 9.66 2.46
CA GLN A 280 36.37 10.58 2.08
C GLN A 280 37.63 9.82 1.63
N GLY A 281 38.16 10.17 0.46
CA GLY A 281 39.33 9.52 -0.13
C GLY A 281 39.06 8.10 -0.65
N THR A 282 37.80 7.71 -0.79
CA THR A 282 37.42 6.41 -1.35
C THR A 282 36.94 6.54 -2.80
N PRO A 283 36.83 5.42 -3.55
CA PRO A 283 36.28 5.44 -4.91
C PRO A 283 34.76 5.69 -5.01
N ILE A 284 34.09 6.00 -3.89
CA ILE A 284 32.67 6.29 -3.81
C ILE A 284 32.51 7.73 -3.31
N THR A 285 31.97 8.59 -4.16
CA THR A 285 31.63 9.97 -3.82
C THR A 285 30.20 10.02 -3.30
N VAL A 286 30.01 10.55 -2.10
CA VAL A 286 28.71 10.74 -1.46
C VAL A 286 28.44 12.23 -1.33
N ASP A 287 27.26 12.65 -1.77
CA ASP A 287 26.81 14.02 -1.64
C ASP A 287 26.51 14.36 -0.17
N PRO A 288 27.07 15.46 0.36
CA PRO A 288 26.93 15.81 1.77
C PRO A 288 25.50 16.25 2.15
N GLU A 289 24.70 16.74 1.21
CA GLU A 289 23.34 17.22 1.46
C GLU A 289 22.32 16.10 1.35
N THR A 290 22.37 15.34 0.26
CA THR A 290 21.38 14.29 -0.05
C THR A 290 21.70 12.97 0.65
N MET A 291 22.98 12.68 0.94
CA MET A 291 23.50 11.38 1.37
C MET A 291 23.38 10.28 0.30
N GLU A 292 23.52 10.66 -0.97
CA GLU A 292 23.47 9.75 -2.11
C GLU A 292 24.83 9.63 -2.81
N ILE A 293 25.07 8.47 -3.42
CA ILE A 293 26.24 8.23 -4.27
C ILE A 293 26.06 9.02 -5.56
N THR A 294 26.91 10.04 -5.76
CA THR A 294 26.91 10.89 -6.95
C THR A 294 28.01 10.53 -7.95
N GLY A 295 28.99 9.74 -7.54
CA GLY A 295 30.08 9.31 -8.41
C GLY A 295 30.78 8.06 -7.93
N THR A 296 31.12 7.17 -8.86
CA THR A 296 32.00 6.03 -8.60
C THR A 296 32.59 5.48 -9.89
N LEU A 297 33.83 4.97 -9.81
CA LEU A 297 34.49 4.25 -10.91
C LEU A 297 34.23 2.74 -10.85
N LEU A 298 33.46 2.27 -9.86
CA LEU A 298 33.28 0.84 -9.61
C LEU A 298 32.02 0.31 -10.30
N PRO A 299 32.13 -0.65 -11.24
CA PRO A 299 30.97 -1.19 -11.92
C PRO A 299 30.28 -2.28 -11.10
N GLY A 300 28.95 -2.21 -11.06
CA GLY A 300 28.07 -3.30 -10.64
C GLY A 300 28.39 -3.87 -9.26
N TYR A 301 28.59 -5.18 -9.18
CA TYR A 301 28.84 -5.89 -7.92
C TYR A 301 30.15 -5.43 -7.22
N LYS A 302 31.10 -4.82 -7.93
CA LYS A 302 32.31 -4.26 -7.30
C LYS A 302 31.96 -3.09 -6.40
N LEU A 303 31.07 -2.19 -6.83
CA LEU A 303 30.56 -1.09 -6.00
C LEU A 303 29.92 -1.65 -4.72
N TRP A 304 29.11 -2.70 -4.88
CA TRP A 304 28.43 -3.34 -3.76
C TRP A 304 29.40 -3.88 -2.72
N ASN A 305 30.44 -4.63 -3.11
CA ASN A 305 31.43 -5.11 -2.14
C ASN A 305 32.21 -3.96 -1.50
N GLN A 306 32.68 -3.02 -2.33
CA GLN A 306 33.51 -1.92 -1.85
C GLN A 306 32.78 -1.06 -0.81
N LEU A 307 31.47 -0.82 -1.01
CA LEU A 307 30.64 -0.08 -0.06
C LEU A 307 30.75 -0.66 1.35
N PHE A 308 30.54 -1.97 1.50
CA PHE A 308 30.61 -2.62 2.82
C PHE A 308 32.03 -2.83 3.31
N GLU A 309 33.02 -3.01 2.43
CA GLU A 309 34.43 -3.05 2.82
C GLU A 309 34.90 -1.70 3.39
N ILE A 310 34.50 -0.58 2.78
CA ILE A 310 34.80 0.77 3.28
C ILE A 310 34.18 0.95 4.67
N ILE A 311 32.90 0.60 4.83
CA ILE A 311 32.21 0.69 6.13
C ILE A 311 32.92 -0.17 7.17
N PHE A 312 33.25 -1.41 6.83
CA PHE A 312 33.97 -2.31 7.71
C PHE A 312 35.35 -1.78 8.13
N ASN A 313 36.15 -1.29 7.17
CA ASN A 313 37.49 -0.81 7.45
C ASN A 313 37.51 0.45 8.32
N LYS A 314 36.47 1.30 8.21
CA LYS A 314 36.41 2.58 8.93
C LYS A 314 35.65 2.53 10.25
N LYS A 315 34.61 1.70 10.34
CA LYS A 315 33.71 1.63 11.52
C LYS A 315 33.68 0.25 12.17
N GLY A 316 34.26 -0.77 11.54
CA GLY A 316 34.35 -2.10 12.07
C GLY A 316 33.06 -2.93 11.88
N PRO A 317 32.99 -4.07 12.58
CA PRO A 317 31.91 -5.06 12.43
C PRO A 317 30.56 -4.56 12.94
N ASP A 318 30.52 -3.66 13.92
CA ASP A 318 29.28 -3.22 14.58
C ASP A 318 28.30 -2.60 13.58
N TRP A 319 28.83 -1.78 12.66
CA TRP A 319 28.01 -1.19 11.59
C TRP A 319 27.52 -2.23 10.60
N LEU A 320 28.31 -3.29 10.33
CA LEU A 320 27.83 -4.40 9.50
C LEU A 320 26.73 -5.20 10.19
N VAL A 321 26.79 -5.39 11.51
CA VAL A 321 25.75 -6.11 12.29
C VAL A 321 24.41 -5.44 12.08
N VAL A 322 24.41 -4.11 12.21
CA VAL A 322 23.23 -3.27 12.08
C VAL A 322 22.67 -3.31 10.66
N LEU A 323 23.53 -3.37 9.64
CA LEU A 323 23.13 -3.45 8.24
C LEU A 323 22.73 -4.86 7.78
N GLU A 324 23.13 -5.90 8.51
CA GLU A 324 22.96 -7.30 8.09
C GLU A 324 21.50 -7.68 7.81
N PRO A 325 20.50 -7.31 8.64
CA PRO A 325 19.10 -7.64 8.37
C PRO A 325 18.62 -7.08 7.03
N MET A 326 19.03 -5.85 6.71
CA MET A 326 18.70 -5.20 5.43
C MET A 326 19.39 -5.91 4.26
N VAL A 327 20.69 -6.21 4.38
CA VAL A 327 21.44 -6.94 3.34
C VAL A 327 20.85 -8.32 3.09
N ASN A 328 20.48 -9.03 4.16
CA ASN A 328 19.84 -10.34 4.11
C ASN A 328 18.49 -10.27 3.39
N LYS A 329 17.70 -9.22 3.67
CA LYS A 329 16.45 -8.96 2.98
C LYS A 329 16.68 -8.68 1.49
N LEU A 330 17.56 -7.74 1.14
CA LEU A 330 17.86 -7.38 -0.25
C LEU A 330 18.38 -8.58 -1.06
N SER A 331 19.26 -9.38 -0.46
CA SER A 331 19.81 -10.59 -1.07
C SER A 331 18.70 -11.61 -1.38
N ARG A 332 17.81 -11.88 -0.42
CA ARG A 332 16.67 -12.80 -0.59
C ARG A 332 15.65 -12.29 -1.60
N THR A 333 15.26 -11.02 -1.51
CA THR A 333 14.20 -10.42 -2.34
C THR A 333 14.62 -10.33 -3.80
N TYR A 334 15.84 -9.85 -4.08
CA TYR A 334 16.27 -9.57 -5.44
C TYR A 334 17.17 -10.65 -6.05
N ASN A 335 17.54 -11.68 -5.29
CA ASN A 335 18.55 -12.68 -5.66
C ASN A 335 19.91 -12.04 -5.97
N ILE A 336 20.33 -11.11 -5.10
CA ILE A 336 21.63 -10.44 -5.17
C ILE A 336 22.60 -11.19 -4.26
N LYS A 337 23.83 -11.40 -4.71
CA LYS A 337 24.88 -12.01 -3.89
C LYS A 337 25.20 -11.10 -2.69
N LYS A 338 25.30 -11.65 -1.48
CA LYS A 338 25.74 -10.88 -0.31
C LYS A 338 27.18 -10.39 -0.50
N PRO A 339 27.53 -9.18 -0.04
CA PRO A 339 28.90 -8.69 -0.06
C PRO A 339 29.86 -9.69 0.60
N VAL A 340 31.06 -9.83 0.04
CA VAL A 340 32.07 -10.81 0.46
C VAL A 340 32.50 -10.59 1.92
N VAL A 341 32.46 -9.35 2.41
CA VAL A 341 32.79 -9.04 3.81
C VAL A 341 31.92 -9.82 4.81
N TYR A 342 30.67 -10.14 4.47
CA TYR A 342 29.81 -10.98 5.31
C TYR A 342 30.13 -12.49 5.27
N GLN A 343 31.10 -12.91 4.45
CA GLN A 343 31.49 -14.32 4.30
C GLN A 343 32.75 -14.68 5.10
N SER A 344 33.46 -13.69 5.67
CA SER A 344 34.70 -13.97 6.42
C SER A 344 34.41 -14.57 7.80
N SER A 345 35.11 -15.65 8.17
CA SER A 345 34.88 -16.38 9.44
C SER A 345 35.08 -15.52 10.70
N LEU A 346 35.98 -14.54 10.62
CA LEU A 346 36.23 -13.55 11.68
C LEU A 346 35.02 -12.66 11.94
N ILE A 347 34.28 -12.29 10.89
CA ILE A 347 33.09 -11.45 10.98
C ILE A 347 31.90 -12.28 11.47
N THR A 348 31.74 -13.53 10.99
CA THR A 348 30.74 -14.47 11.52
C THR A 348 30.92 -14.72 13.01
N SER A 349 32.16 -14.93 13.46
CA SER A 349 32.47 -15.14 14.89
C SER A 349 32.15 -13.90 15.74
N LYS A 350 32.35 -12.69 15.21
CA LYS A 350 31.98 -11.44 15.89
C LYS A 350 30.46 -11.20 15.90
N PHE A 351 29.75 -11.56 14.83
CA PHE A 351 28.28 -11.52 14.81
C PHE A 351 27.70 -12.43 15.89
N GLU A 352 28.21 -13.65 16.00
CA GLU A 352 27.79 -14.61 17.03
C GLU A 352 28.11 -14.09 18.44
N ASN A 353 29.28 -13.49 18.64
CA ASN A 353 29.67 -12.95 19.94
C ASN A 353 28.80 -11.76 20.36
N ILE A 354 28.52 -10.81 19.47
CA ILE A 354 27.62 -9.66 19.75
C ILE A 354 26.19 -10.13 20.03
N ALA A 355 25.70 -11.12 19.28
CA ALA A 355 24.38 -11.72 19.51
C ALA A 355 24.31 -12.44 20.87
N LEU A 356 25.36 -13.17 21.25
CA LEU A 356 25.47 -13.82 22.55
C LEU A 356 25.56 -12.79 23.68
N GLN A 357 26.35 -11.73 23.53
CA GLN A 357 26.49 -10.66 24.52
C GLN A 357 25.14 -9.97 24.78
N SER A 358 24.39 -9.69 23.71
CA SER A 358 23.04 -9.12 23.80
C SER A 358 22.08 -10.05 24.55
N LYS A 359 22.20 -11.36 24.33
CA LYS A 359 21.40 -12.38 25.04
C LYS A 359 21.81 -12.52 26.51
N VAL A 360 23.09 -12.42 26.82
CA VAL A 360 23.62 -12.43 28.19
C VAL A 360 23.10 -11.21 28.95
N ASN A 361 23.20 -10.02 28.38
CA ASN A 361 22.69 -8.79 29.00
C ASN A 361 21.17 -8.88 29.24
N TYR A 362 20.41 -9.39 28.26
CA TYR A 362 18.97 -9.61 28.43
C TYR A 362 18.65 -10.60 29.56
N LEU A 363 19.42 -11.68 29.70
CA LEU A 363 19.20 -12.65 30.78
C LEU A 363 19.59 -12.10 32.15
N GLN A 364 20.63 -11.26 32.22
CA GLN A 364 21.06 -10.57 33.45
C GLN A 364 20.01 -9.55 33.89
N ASP A 365 19.50 -8.71 32.97
CA ASP A 365 18.44 -7.74 33.26
C ASP A 365 17.12 -8.39 33.72
N ASN A 366 16.89 -9.67 33.37
CA ASN A 366 15.74 -10.45 33.83
C ASN A 366 16.02 -11.26 35.11
N LEU A 367 17.28 -11.39 35.52
CA LEU A 367 17.65 -11.99 36.81
C LEU A 367 17.66 -10.93 37.93
N ASP A 368 17.92 -9.68 37.57
CA ASP A 368 17.97 -8.53 38.49
C ASP A 368 16.59 -7.85 38.71
N ARG A 369 15.52 -8.45 38.19
CA ARG A 369 14.10 -8.10 38.43
C ARG A 369 13.41 -9.22 39.16
#